data_AF-A0A7U7C7W0-F1
#
_entry.id   AF-A0A7U7C7W0-F1
#
_cell.length_a   1.000
_cell.length_b   1.000
_cell.length_c   1.000
_cell.angle_alpha   90.00
_cell.angle_beta   90.00
_cell.angle_gamma   90.00
#
_symmetry.space_group_name_H-M   'P 1'
#
loop_
_entity.id
_entity.type
_entity.pdbx_description
1 polymer ?
#
loop_
_entity_poly.entity_id
_entity_poly.type
_entity_poly.pdbx_seq_one_letter_code
_entity_poly.pdbx_strand_id
1 'polypeptide(L)'
;MQILTIDLGTDMVPALGLGVESPEEGVMDKPPRRLSGRLLNRQLLLKAFVWYGLIEAALAMGAFFLNYWVNQGNLNHLASSGPSTGRRPP
;
A
#
# COMPACT_ATOMS: atom_id res chain seq x y z
N MET A 1 11.62 -6.34 3.46
CA MET A 1 11.30 -6.88 2.12
C MET A 1 9.83 -6.74 1.75
N GLN A 2 8.87 -6.86 2.68
CA GLN A 2 7.43 -6.79 2.37
C GLN A 2 7.00 -5.48 1.68
N ILE A 3 7.50 -4.32 2.14
CA ILE A 3 7.13 -3.01 1.55
C ILE A 3 7.61 -2.89 0.10
N LEU A 4 8.83 -3.33 -0.22
CA LEU A 4 9.34 -3.32 -1.61
C LEU A 4 8.52 -4.21 -2.54
N THR A 5 8.03 -5.35 -2.05
CA THR A 5 7.16 -6.23 -2.84
C THR A 5 5.82 -5.57 -3.18
N ILE A 6 5.32 -4.70 -2.31
CA ILE A 6 4.09 -3.95 -2.54
C ILE A 6 4.34 -2.87 -3.61
N ASP A 7 5.32 -2.01 -3.37
CA ASP A 7 5.60 -0.86 -4.24
C ASP A 7 6.05 -1.28 -5.66
N LEU A 8 6.88 -2.32 -5.77
CA LEU A 8 7.45 -2.78 -7.04
C LEU A 8 6.60 -3.86 -7.71
N GLY A 9 5.85 -4.64 -6.93
CA GLY A 9 5.10 -5.79 -7.43
C GLY A 9 3.64 -5.46 -7.66
N THR A 10 2.92 -5.17 -6.58
CA THR A 10 1.45 -5.07 -6.64
C THR A 10 0.96 -3.72 -7.12
N ASP A 11 1.69 -2.63 -6.82
CA ASP A 11 1.20 -1.28 -7.12
C ASP A 11 1.55 -0.83 -8.55
N MET A 12 2.58 -1.42 -9.16
CA MET A 12 2.98 -1.08 -10.53
C MET A 12 1.95 -1.49 -11.58
N VAL A 13 1.37 -2.69 -11.45
CA VAL A 13 0.37 -3.21 -12.41
C VAL A 13 -0.87 -2.31 -12.50
N PRO A 14 -1.57 -1.98 -11.39
CA PRO A 14 -2.70 -1.07 -11.43
C PRO A 14 -2.28 0.36 -11.80
N ALA A 15 -1.11 0.84 -11.38
CA ALA A 15 -0.63 2.17 -11.79
C ALA A 15 -0.47 2.30 -13.32
N LEU A 16 0.05 1.26 -13.98
CA LEU A 16 0.11 1.20 -15.44
C LEU A 16 -1.28 1.07 -16.07
N GLY A 17 -2.18 0.33 -15.44
CA GLY A 17 -3.59 0.22 -15.84
C GLY A 17 -4.33 1.57 -15.85
N LEU A 18 -4.09 2.42 -14.85
CA LEU A 18 -4.63 3.79 -14.82
C LEU A 18 -4.07 4.68 -15.94
N GLY A 19 -2.86 4.38 -16.43
CA GLY A 19 -2.23 5.12 -17.53
C GLY A 19 -2.89 4.87 -18.90
N VAL A 20 -3.69 3.82 -19.04
CA VAL A 20 -4.37 3.45 -20.30
C VAL A 20 -5.87 3.75 -20.28
N GLU A 21 -6.38 4.43 -19.26
CA GLU A 21 -7.79 4.83 -19.18
C GLU A 21 -8.17 5.76 -20.35
N SER A 22 -9.41 5.61 -20.83
CA SER A 22 -9.94 6.45 -21.90
C SER A 22 -10.10 7.90 -21.43
N PRO A 23 -9.98 8.88 -22.34
CA PRO A 23 -10.17 10.28 -21.99
C PRO A 23 -11.56 10.54 -21.40
N GLU A 24 -11.65 11.40 -20.39
CA GLU A 24 -12.91 11.83 -19.79
C GLU A 24 -13.79 12.54 -20.83
N GLU A 25 -15.10 12.30 -20.81
CA GLU A 25 -16.05 12.97 -21.71
C GLU A 25 -15.96 14.50 -21.59
N GLY A 26 -15.91 15.18 -22.74
CA GLY A 26 -15.79 16.64 -22.79
C GLY A 26 -14.44 17.19 -22.33
N VAL A 27 -13.39 16.36 -22.18
CA VAL A 27 -12.05 16.85 -21.83
C VAL A 27 -11.48 17.80 -22.90
N MET A 28 -11.82 17.58 -24.18
CA MET A 28 -11.39 18.42 -25.30
C MET A 28 -12.16 19.76 -25.38
N ASP A 29 -13.32 19.86 -24.73
CA ASP A 29 -14.10 21.10 -24.66
C ASP A 29 -13.61 22.03 -23.53
N LYS A 30 -12.77 21.52 -22.62
CA LYS A 30 -12.18 22.28 -21.51
C LYS A 30 -10.93 23.04 -22.01
N PRO A 31 -10.72 24.31 -21.58
CA PRO A 31 -9.54 25.06 -21.95
C PRO A 31 -8.25 24.40 -21.39
N PRO A 32 -7.10 24.54 -22.07
CA PRO A 32 -5.84 23.92 -21.64
C PRO A 32 -5.48 24.26 -20.19
N ARG A 33 -4.96 23.26 -19.47
CA ARG A 33 -4.56 23.42 -18.07
C ARG A 33 -3.48 24.50 -17.94
N ARG A 34 -3.63 25.37 -16.94
CA ARG A 34 -2.62 26.39 -16.63
C ARG A 34 -1.29 25.74 -16.22
N LEU A 35 -0.17 26.21 -16.78
CA LEU A 35 1.18 25.71 -16.51
C LEU A 35 1.60 25.85 -15.04
N SER A 36 1.03 26.82 -14.31
CA SER A 36 1.24 26.98 -12.86
C SER A 36 0.36 26.06 -11.99
N GLY A 37 -0.55 25.31 -12.62
CA GLY A 37 -1.43 24.37 -11.94
C GLY A 37 -0.67 23.14 -11.44
N ARG A 38 -0.71 22.89 -10.13
CA ARG A 38 -0.02 21.76 -9.51
C ARG A 38 -0.73 20.44 -9.82
N LEU A 39 0.00 19.44 -10.32
CA LEU A 39 -0.52 18.08 -10.51
C LEU A 39 -1.03 17.48 -9.19
N LEU A 40 -0.26 17.67 -8.11
CA LEU A 40 -0.62 17.23 -6.77
C LEU A 40 -1.23 18.37 -5.96
N ASN A 41 -2.44 18.18 -5.45
CA ASN A 41 -3.11 19.12 -4.55
C ASN A 41 -2.88 18.70 -3.08
N ARG A 42 -2.77 19.66 -2.16
CA ARG A 42 -2.68 19.40 -0.72
C ARG A 42 -3.89 18.63 -0.19
N GLN A 43 -5.10 18.89 -0.72
CA GLN A 43 -6.30 18.13 -0.35
C GLN A 43 -6.21 16.66 -0.80
N LEU A 44 -5.66 16.41 -2.00
CA LEU A 44 -5.43 15.06 -2.50
C LEU A 44 -4.43 14.33 -1.62
N LEU A 45 -3.32 14.99 -1.25
CA LEU A 45 -2.33 14.44 -0.32
C LEU A 45 -2.95 14.10 1.04
N LEU A 46 -3.73 15.02 1.62
CA LEU A 46 -4.37 14.78 2.91
C LEU A 46 -5.32 13.58 2.84
N LYS A 47 -6.13 13.49 1.78
CA LYS A 47 -7.06 12.38 1.59
C LYS A 47 -6.31 11.05 1.38
N ALA A 48 -5.29 11.03 0.51
CA ALA A 48 -4.48 9.84 0.24
C ALA A 48 -3.77 9.33 1.51
N PHE A 49 -2.98 10.18 2.17
CA PHE A 49 -2.14 9.75 3.27
C PHE A 49 -2.89 9.63 4.60
N VAL A 50 -3.78 10.57 4.92
CA VAL A 50 -4.43 10.60 6.23
C VAL A 50 -5.70 9.78 6.21
N TRP A 51 -6.55 9.90 5.18
CA TRP A 51 -7.81 9.15 5.18
C TRP A 51 -7.58 7.67 4.84
N TYR A 52 -7.05 7.39 3.65
CA TYR A 52 -6.81 6.00 3.24
C TYR A 52 -5.71 5.34 4.08
N GLY A 53 -4.60 6.04 4.35
CA GLY A 53 -3.53 5.51 5.18
C GLY A 53 -3.95 5.17 6.63
N LEU A 54 -4.83 5.96 7.26
CA LEU A 54 -5.32 5.64 8.61
C LEU A 54 -6.23 4.40 8.61
N ILE A 55 -7.06 4.24 7.58
CA ILE A 55 -7.91 3.05 7.42
C ILE A 55 -7.03 1.81 7.22
N GLU A 56 -6.04 1.86 6.34
CA GLU A 56 -5.11 0.75 6.10
C GLU A 56 -4.32 0.40 7.38
N ALA A 57 -3.82 1.40 8.10
CA ALA A 57 -3.11 1.19 9.36
C ALA A 57 -4.02 0.53 10.41
N ALA A 58 -5.28 0.97 10.53
CA ALA A 58 -6.23 0.40 11.47
C ALA A 58 -6.56 -1.06 11.11
N LEU A 59 -6.73 -1.38 9.83
CA LEU A 59 -6.99 -2.74 9.35
C LEU A 59 -5.79 -3.65 9.56
N ALA A 60 -4.58 -3.20 9.21
CA ALA A 60 -3.35 -3.97 9.40
C ALA A 60 -3.09 -4.25 10.89
N MET A 61 -3.27 -3.23 11.73
CA MET A 61 -3.13 -3.36 13.18
C MET A 61 -4.23 -4.26 13.78
N GLY A 62 -5.48 -4.12 13.32
CA GLY A 62 -6.58 -4.98 13.71
C GLY A 62 -6.33 -6.44 13.35
N ALA A 63 -5.87 -6.72 12.12
CA ALA A 63 -5.51 -8.06 11.68
C ALA A 63 -4.37 -8.66 12.53
N PHE A 64 -3.36 -7.85 12.89
CA PHE A 64 -2.30 -8.27 13.79
C PHE A 64 -2.83 -8.64 15.17
N PHE A 65 -3.65 -7.79 15.79
CA PHE A 65 -4.21 -8.07 17.12
C PHE A 65 -5.19 -9.25 17.13
N LEU A 66 -6.01 -9.40 16.09
CA LEU A 66 -6.87 -10.57 15.92
C LEU A 66 -6.06 -11.85 15.83
N ASN A 67 -5.00 -11.84 15.01
CA ASN A 67 -4.09 -12.98 14.89
C ASN A 67 -3.42 -13.30 16.24
N TYR A 68 -2.96 -12.26 16.96
CA TYR A 68 -2.34 -12.41 18.27
C TYR A 68 -3.30 -13.02 19.31
N TRP A 69 -4.55 -12.57 19.32
CA TRP A 69 -5.57 -13.06 20.23
C TRP A 69 -5.99 -14.51 19.94
N VAL A 70 -6.19 -14.85 18.67
CA VAL A 70 -6.51 -16.23 18.23
C VAL A 70 -5.39 -17.21 18.56
N ASN A 71 -4.13 -16.77 18.45
CA ASN A 71 -2.95 -17.59 18.77
C ASN A 71 -2.55 -17.56 20.26
N GLN A 72 -3.43 -17.09 21.16
CA GLN A 72 -3.27 -17.13 22.62
C GLN A 72 -1.93 -16.55 23.12
N GLY A 73 -1.41 -15.51 22.46
CA GLY A 73 -0.14 -14.89 22.85
C GLY A 73 1.11 -15.75 22.58
N ASN A 74 1.01 -16.82 21.79
CA ASN A 74 2.12 -17.70 21.47
C ASN A 74 3.07 -17.05 20.44
N LEU A 75 3.91 -16.12 20.90
CA LEU A 75 4.98 -15.48 20.12
C LEU A 75 5.97 -16.51 19.53
N ASN A 76 5.99 -17.74 20.05
CA ASN A 76 6.91 -18.78 19.61
C ASN A 76 6.65 -19.23 18.17
N HIS A 77 5.41 -19.16 17.66
CA HIS A 77 5.10 -19.53 16.28
C HIS A 77 5.56 -18.47 15.26
N LEU A 78 5.60 -17.19 15.67
CA LEU A 78 6.10 -16.07 14.86
C LEU A 78 7.63 -15.98 14.88
N ALA A 79 8.25 -16.39 16.00
CA ALA A 79 9.71 -16.50 16.13
C ALA A 79 10.28 -17.74 15.44
N SER A 80 9.54 -18.87 15.40
CA SER A 80 9.99 -20.11 14.75
C SER A 80 9.94 -20.07 13.22
N SER A 81 9.24 -19.10 12.63
CA SER A 81 9.22 -18.85 11.17
C SER A 81 10.30 -17.86 10.70
N GLY A 82 11.28 -17.53 11.56
CA GLY A 82 12.53 -16.93 11.10
C GLY A 82 13.25 -17.92 10.16
N PRO A 83 13.96 -17.44 9.11
CA PRO A 83 14.65 -18.33 8.19
C PRO A 83 15.59 -19.20 9.01
N SER A 84 15.40 -20.52 8.92
CA SER A 84 16.21 -21.52 9.57
C SER A 84 17.65 -21.42 9.08
N THR A 85 18.42 -20.50 9.69
CA THR A 85 19.86 -20.39 9.51
C THR A 85 20.46 -21.69 10.00
N GLY A 86 21.08 -22.39 9.05
CA GLY A 86 21.51 -23.77 9.18
C GLY A 86 22.47 -24.00 10.34
N ARG A 87 22.13 -24.98 11.18
CA ARG A 87 23.13 -25.77 11.87
C ARG A 87 23.56 -26.92 10.96
N ARG A 88 24.74 -26.78 10.34
CA ARG A 88 25.51 -27.95 9.88
C ARG A 88 26.07 -28.67 11.11
N PRO A 89 25.86 -29.99 11.29
CA PRO A 89 26.62 -30.79 12.24
C PRO A 89 28.02 -31.15 11.65
N PRO A 90 28.98 -31.56 12.51
CA PRO A 90 30.42 -31.59 12.23
C PRO A 90 30.86 -32.64 11.22
#